data_AF-A0AAT9HXU5-F1
#
_entry.id   AF-A0AAT9HXU5-F1
#
_cell.length_a   1.000
_cell.length_b   1.000
_cell.length_c   1.000
_cell.angle_alpha   90.00
_cell.angle_beta   90.00
_cell.angle_gamma   90.00
#
_symmetry.space_group_name_H-M   'P 1'
#
loop_
_entity.id
_entity.type
_entity.pdbx_description
1 polymer ?
#
loop_
_entity_poly.entity_id
_entity_poly.type
_entity_poly.pdbx_seq_one_letter_code
_entity_poly.pdbx_strand_id
1 'polypeptide(L)'
;MGRLWLHGHRLLDGLDGHLHSPMFVAGRIAFLSDHEGVGNLYSCAYDGSDLRRHTDHDAFYARHASSDGTRVVYQCAGDLWLVDDLSPARPRTASA
;
A
#
# COMPACT_ATOMS: atom_id res chain seq x y z
N MET A 1 -3.26 -13.95 -9.12
CA MET A 1 -2.61 -13.13 -8.09
C MET A 1 -1.50 -12.31 -8.72
N GLY A 2 -1.45 -11.00 -8.46
CA GLY A 2 -0.41 -10.11 -8.95
C GLY A 2 0.93 -10.41 -8.28
N ARG A 3 2.05 -10.09 -8.93
CA ARG A 3 3.40 -10.27 -8.38
C ARG A 3 4.16 -8.96 -8.54
N LEU A 4 5.00 -8.64 -7.57
CA LEU A 4 5.83 -7.45 -7.60
C LEU A 4 7.27 -7.81 -7.96
N TRP A 5 7.83 -7.09 -8.93
CA TRP A 5 9.20 -7.29 -9.41
C TRP A 5 9.90 -5.93 -9.48
N LEU A 6 11.16 -5.90 -9.03
CA LEU A 6 12.04 -4.75 -9.20
C LEU A 6 13.36 -5.23 -9.81
N HIS A 7 13.75 -4.68 -10.96
CA HIS A 7 14.99 -5.03 -11.67
C HIS A 7 15.20 -6.55 -11.85
N GLY A 8 14.13 -7.30 -12.14
CA GLY A 8 14.20 -8.75 -12.34
C GLY A 8 14.21 -9.59 -11.05
N HIS A 9 14.17 -8.96 -9.87
CA HIS A 9 14.02 -9.64 -8.59
C HIS A 9 12.56 -9.63 -8.13
N ARG A 10 12.03 -10.80 -7.75
CA ARG A 10 10.70 -10.91 -7.16
C ARG A 10 10.74 -10.42 -5.72
N LEU A 11 9.89 -9.46 -5.39
CA LEU A 11 9.71 -8.99 -4.02
C LEU A 11 8.57 -9.77 -3.35
N LEU A 12 8.65 -9.95 -2.03
CA LEU A 12 7.57 -10.50 -1.21
C LEU A 12 7.09 -11.88 -1.71
N ASP A 13 8.04 -12.78 -2.01
CA ASP A 13 7.78 -14.06 -2.70
C ASP A 13 6.76 -14.96 -1.98
N GLY A 14 6.71 -14.89 -0.64
CA GLY A 14 5.79 -15.64 0.22
C GLY A 14 4.53 -14.89 0.66
N LEU A 15 4.26 -13.69 0.12
CA LEU A 15 3.05 -12.95 0.46
C LEU A 15 1.88 -13.45 -0.39
N ASP A 16 0.93 -14.11 0.24
CA ASP A 16 -0.27 -14.64 -0.40
C ASP A 16 -1.31 -13.55 -0.61
N GLY A 17 -1.60 -13.16 -1.84
CA GLY A 17 -2.63 -12.17 -2.13
C GLY A 17 -2.40 -11.46 -3.45
N HIS A 18 -3.27 -10.52 -3.79
CA HIS A 18 -3.07 -9.64 -4.93
C HIS A 18 -2.18 -8.47 -4.52
N LEU A 19 -1.24 -8.08 -5.38
CA LEU A 19 -0.43 -6.87 -5.25
C LEU A 19 -0.78 -5.97 -6.44
N HIS A 20 -1.19 -4.73 -6.16
CA HIS A 20 -1.70 -3.79 -7.17
C HIS A 20 -1.21 -2.37 -6.92
N SER A 21 -1.21 -1.53 -7.97
CA SER A 21 -0.79 -0.12 -7.90
C SER A 21 0.58 0.09 -7.22
N PRO A 22 1.67 -0.59 -7.63
CA PRO A 22 2.98 -0.32 -7.05
C PRO A 22 3.47 1.09 -7.41
N MET A 23 4.01 1.81 -6.44
CA MET A 23 4.48 3.19 -6.57
C MET A 23 5.75 3.40 -5.73
N PHE A 24 6.66 4.25 -6.19
CA PHE A 24 7.79 4.74 -5.38
C PHE A 24 7.32 5.93 -4.54
N VAL A 25 7.33 5.80 -3.22
CA VAL A 25 6.83 6.82 -2.30
C VAL A 25 7.73 6.90 -1.08
N ALA A 26 8.27 8.09 -0.80
CA ALA A 26 9.09 8.37 0.39
C ALA A 26 10.22 7.32 0.62
N GLY A 27 10.89 6.88 -0.45
CA GLY A 27 11.98 5.89 -0.38
C GLY A 27 11.54 4.43 -0.17
N ARG A 28 10.26 4.12 -0.42
CA ARG A 28 9.66 2.78 -0.30
C ARG A 28 8.87 2.42 -1.56
N ILE A 29 8.55 1.14 -1.73
CA ILE A 29 7.54 0.71 -2.70
C ILE A 29 6.21 0.57 -1.96
N ALA A 30 5.28 1.49 -2.20
CA ALA A 30 3.91 1.41 -1.72
C ALA A 30 3.05 0.62 -2.72
N PHE A 31 2.08 -0.14 -2.23
CA PHE A 31 1.18 -0.95 -3.05
C PHE A 31 -0.09 -1.30 -2.27
N LEU A 32 -1.15 -1.64 -3.00
CA LEU A 32 -2.36 -2.21 -2.42
C LEU A 32 -2.25 -3.73 -2.35
N SER A 33 -2.72 -4.33 -1.26
CA SER A 33 -2.78 -5.79 -1.13
C SER A 33 -3.92 -6.25 -0.23
N ASP A 34 -4.46 -7.43 -0.53
CA ASP A 34 -5.51 -8.12 0.24
C ASP A 34 -5.00 -9.40 0.91
N HIS A 35 -3.68 -9.52 1.15
CA HIS A 35 -3.09 -10.70 1.79
C HIS A 35 -3.59 -10.97 3.22
N GLU A 36 -4.20 -9.97 3.85
CA GLU A 36 -4.88 -10.08 5.15
C GLU A 36 -6.41 -10.09 5.02
N GLY A 37 -6.94 -10.40 3.82
CA GLY A 37 -8.37 -10.57 3.54
C GLY A 37 -9.04 -9.37 2.86
N VAL A 38 -8.76 -8.14 3.29
CA VAL A 38 -9.32 -6.90 2.70
C VAL A 38 -8.22 -5.99 2.20
N GLY A 39 -8.41 -5.44 1.00
CA GLY A 39 -7.46 -4.57 0.32
C GLY A 39 -7.07 -3.34 1.16
N ASN A 40 -5.81 -3.26 1.55
CA ASN A 40 -5.21 -2.15 2.31
C ASN A 40 -3.94 -1.63 1.63
N LEU A 41 -3.48 -0.44 2.05
CA LEU A 41 -2.21 0.14 1.61
C LEU A 41 -1.06 -0.42 2.46
N TYR A 42 -0.05 -0.93 1.77
CA TYR A 42 1.18 -1.43 2.37
C TYR A 42 2.40 -0.79 1.71
N SER A 43 3.56 -0.98 2.31
CA SER A 43 4.84 -0.67 1.67
C SER A 43 5.95 -1.62 2.11
N CYS A 44 6.99 -1.78 1.30
CA CYS A 44 8.23 -2.44 1.67
C CYS A 44 9.46 -1.63 1.22
N ALA A 45 10.64 -2.00 1.72
CA ALA A 45 11.92 -1.54 1.19
C ALA A 45 12.16 -2.10 -0.23
N TYR A 46 13.15 -1.56 -0.95
CA TYR A 46 13.44 -1.95 -2.35
C TYR A 46 13.95 -3.39 -2.52
N ASP A 47 14.42 -4.01 -1.44
CA ASP A 47 14.77 -5.43 -1.38
C ASP A 47 13.58 -6.32 -0.95
N GLY A 48 12.40 -5.73 -0.73
CA GLY A 48 11.20 -6.42 -0.26
C GLY A 48 11.14 -6.62 1.26
N SER A 49 12.14 -6.18 2.03
CA SER A 49 12.13 -6.25 3.49
C SER A 49 11.23 -5.18 4.12
N ASP A 50 11.04 -5.26 5.44
CA ASP A 50 10.36 -4.21 6.24
C ASP A 50 8.96 -3.87 5.66
N LEU A 51 8.16 -4.93 5.46
CA LEU A 51 6.76 -4.82 5.08
C LEU A 51 5.97 -4.11 6.18
N ARG A 52 5.20 -3.09 5.79
CA ARG A 52 4.38 -2.27 6.70
C ARG A 52 2.99 -2.08 6.13
N ARG A 53 2.00 -2.08 7.02
CA ARG A 53 0.61 -1.71 6.74
C ARG A 53 0.36 -0.26 7.14
N HIS A 54 -0.35 0.49 6.31
CA HIS A 54 -0.60 1.93 6.49
C HIS A 54 -2.07 2.29 6.68
N THR A 55 -2.98 1.36 6.43
CA THR A 55 -4.43 1.56 6.57
C THR A 55 -5.07 0.34 7.21
N ASP A 56 -6.23 0.54 7.85
CA ASP A 56 -6.96 -0.53 8.54
C ASP A 56 -8.43 -0.61 8.10
N HIS A 57 -8.64 -0.82 6.79
CA HIS A 57 -9.97 -1.10 6.25
C HIS A 57 -10.31 -2.58 6.45
N ASP A 58 -11.51 -2.84 6.99
CA ASP A 58 -12.01 -4.18 7.32
C ASP A 58 -13.28 -4.58 6.54
N ALA A 59 -13.92 -3.63 5.86
CA ALA A 59 -15.18 -3.86 5.13
C ALA A 59 -15.07 -3.68 3.60
N PHE A 60 -14.31 -2.70 3.13
CA PHE A 60 -14.20 -2.36 1.71
C PHE A 60 -12.75 -2.29 1.28
N TYR A 61 -12.49 -2.68 0.04
CA TYR A 61 -11.14 -2.65 -0.53
C TYR A 61 -10.71 -1.20 -0.81
N ALA A 62 -9.51 -0.85 -0.36
CA ALA A 62 -8.74 0.23 -0.95
C ALA A 62 -8.40 -0.10 -2.42
N ARG A 63 -8.62 0.85 -3.34
CA ARG A 63 -8.48 0.68 -4.79
C ARG A 63 -7.87 1.92 -5.44
N HIS A 64 -7.32 1.72 -6.64
CA HIS A 64 -6.84 2.79 -7.52
C HIS A 64 -5.85 3.76 -6.85
N ALA A 65 -4.91 3.23 -6.06
CA ALA A 65 -3.93 4.07 -5.39
C ALA A 65 -3.02 4.78 -6.42
N SER A 66 -2.73 6.05 -6.12
CA SER A 66 -1.84 6.93 -6.87
C SER A 66 -1.04 7.81 -5.90
N SER A 67 0.08 8.38 -6.35
CA SER A 67 1.00 9.13 -5.50
C SER A 67 1.65 10.29 -6.24
N ASP A 68 1.98 11.35 -5.48
CA ASP A 68 2.85 12.45 -5.89
C ASP A 68 4.35 12.18 -5.60
N GLY A 69 4.70 10.98 -5.14
CA GLY A 69 6.04 10.58 -4.71
C GLY A 69 6.30 10.74 -3.21
N THR A 70 5.40 11.42 -2.49
CA THR A 70 5.51 11.65 -1.03
C THR A 70 4.31 11.16 -0.25
N ARG A 71 3.10 11.28 -0.82
CA ARG A 71 1.82 10.92 -0.21
C ARG A 71 1.06 9.95 -1.12
N VAL A 72 0.05 9.26 -0.59
CA VAL A 72 -0.78 8.32 -1.36
C VAL A 72 -2.24 8.70 -1.28
N VAL A 73 -2.90 8.84 -2.43
CA VAL A 73 -4.36 8.95 -2.55
C VAL A 73 -4.92 7.63 -3.08
N TYR A 74 -6.07 7.21 -2.58
CA TYR A 74 -6.79 6.02 -3.07
C TYR A 74 -8.29 6.13 -2.80
N GLN A 75 -9.07 5.23 -3.39
CA GLN A 75 -10.51 5.13 -3.16
C GLN A 75 -10.84 4.00 -2.19
N CYS A 76 -11.77 4.20 -1.26
CA CYS A 76 -12.37 3.14 -0.45
C CYS A 76 -13.84 3.49 -0.15
N ALA A 77 -14.75 2.53 -0.31
CA ALA A 77 -16.19 2.69 -0.05
C ALA A 77 -16.90 3.86 -0.79
N GLY A 78 -16.30 4.39 -1.86
CA GLY A 78 -16.84 5.55 -2.59
C GLY A 78 -16.15 6.88 -2.24
N ASP A 79 -15.33 6.90 -1.19
CA ASP A 79 -14.60 8.08 -0.74
C ASP A 79 -13.14 8.08 -1.22
N LEU A 80 -12.54 9.27 -1.26
CA LEU A 80 -11.11 9.46 -1.43
C LEU A 80 -10.41 9.56 -0.08
N TRP A 81 -9.32 8.82 0.06
CA TRP A 81 -8.50 8.78 1.27
C TRP A 81 -7.09 9.25 0.94
N LEU A 82 -6.46 9.95 1.89
CA LEU A 82 -5.09 10.42 1.80
C LEU A 82 -4.25 9.83 2.94
N VAL A 83 -3.10 9.25 2.60
CA VAL A 83 -2.05 8.89 3.56
C VAL A 83 -0.89 9.86 3.33
N ASP A 84 -0.73 10.78 4.28
CA ASP A 84 0.24 11.88 4.19
C ASP A 84 1.70 11.46 4.42
N ASP A 85 1.92 10.30 5.02
CA ASP A 85 3.25 9.83 5.38
C ASP A 85 3.27 8.30 5.56
N LEU A 86 4.38 7.67 5.17
CA LEU A 86 4.61 6.21 5.29
C LEU A 86 5.60 5.86 6.40
N SER A 87 5.97 6.82 7.24
CA SER A 87 6.74 6.52 8.45
C SER A 87 5.89 5.64 9.38
N PRO A 88 6.53 4.85 10.25
CA PRO A 88 5.81 4.08 11.25
C PRO A 88 5.17 5.05 12.26
N ALA A 89 4.00 5.60 11.95
CA ALA A 89 3.28 6.54 12.79
C ALA A 89 1.84 6.10 13.01
N ARG A 90 1.39 6.28 14.26
CA ARG A 90 0.08 5.90 14.80
C ARG A 90 -1.06 6.46 13.91
N PRO A 91 -2.16 5.71 13.69
CA PRO A 91 -3.26 6.16 12.82
C PRO A 91 -3.77 7.54 13.24
N ARG A 92 -3.90 8.45 12.26
CA ARG A 92 -4.67 9.70 12.41
C ARG A 92 -5.69 9.73 11.29
N THR A 93 -6.96 9.82 11.65
CA THR A 93 -8.05 10.06 10.71
C THR A 93 -7.90 11.47 10.15
N ALA A 94 -7.84 11.60 8.82
CA ALA A 94 -8.10 12.87 8.17
C ALA A 94 -9.62 13.06 8.18
N SER A 95 -10.12 14.04 8.93
CA SER A 95 -11.47 14.56 8.71
C SER A 95 -11.41 15.46 7.47
N ALA A 96 -12.40 15.30 6.58
CA ALA A 96 -12.63 16.20 5.46
C ALA A 96 -12.89 17.63 5.93
#